data_AF-A0A167D311-F1
#
_entry.id   AF-A0A167D311-F1
#
_cell.length_a   1.000
_cell.length_b   1.000
_cell.length_c   1.000
_cell.angle_alpha   90.00
_cell.angle_beta   90.00
_cell.angle_gamma   90.00
#
_symmetry.space_group_name_H-M   'P 1'
#
loop_
_entity.id
_entity.type
_entity.pdbx_description
1 polymer ?
#
loop_
_entity_poly.entity_id
_entity_poly.type
_entity_poly.pdbx_seq_one_letter_code
_entity_poly.pdbx_strand_id
1 'polypeptide(L)'
;MPVEELLSLDDPAHYKRPLATLTDLGLSRKIDPENPQLVTRCGSEDYVPPELLMGQPYDGRQTDSWALGVLLYAVMEGRLPFDPPKNVGGGRSRGRTAHRIARVEWSWIAFKNDPPQEKLPYSEEWVGGMEIVEGCLQKRDLRLRAVDIAEMPWVKKAVCELERSDLLPVSDIFVDGD
;
A
#
# COMPACT_ATOMS: atom_id res chain seq x y z
N MET A 1 14.70 2.40 13.56
CA MET A 1 14.82 2.47 15.03
C MET A 1 14.94 1.06 15.59
N PRO A 2 15.97 0.74 16.40
CA PRO A 2 16.08 -0.49 17.16
C PRO A 2 14.92 -0.68 18.15
N VAL A 3 14.58 -1.92 18.49
CA VAL A 3 13.45 -2.23 19.39
C VAL A 3 13.69 -1.66 20.79
N GLU A 4 14.94 -1.66 21.25
CA GLU A 4 15.32 -1.13 22.56
C GLU A 4 15.03 0.37 22.68
N GLU A 5 15.30 1.12 21.60
CA GLU A 5 15.03 2.55 21.54
C GLU A 5 13.53 2.83 21.50
N LEU A 6 12.77 2.02 20.75
CA LEU A 6 11.31 2.10 20.69
C LEU A 6 10.68 1.87 22.08
N LEU A 7 11.19 0.89 22.82
CA LEU A 7 10.70 0.56 24.17
C LEU A 7 11.11 1.60 25.23
N SER A 8 12.12 2.43 24.95
CA SER A 8 12.56 3.51 25.84
C SER A 8 11.86 4.85 25.61
N LEU A 9 10.91 4.93 24.66
CA LEU A 9 10.15 6.15 24.40
C LEU A 9 9.18 6.45 25.56
N ASP A 10 9.34 7.61 26.20
CA ASP A 10 8.45 8.06 27.28
C ASP A 10 7.02 8.33 26.77
N ASP A 11 6.87 8.86 25.55
CA ASP A 11 5.58 9.12 24.90
C ASP A 11 5.64 8.80 23.40
N PRO A 12 5.22 7.58 23.00
CA PRO A 12 5.17 7.18 21.59
C PRO A 12 4.18 7.97 20.74
N ALA A 13 3.14 8.57 21.34
CA ALA A 13 2.09 9.28 20.59
C ALA A 13 2.56 10.66 20.11
N HIS A 14 3.48 11.27 20.84
CA HIS A 14 4.12 12.54 20.48
C HIS A 14 5.55 12.35 19.98
N TYR A 15 5.92 11.13 19.57
CA TYR A 15 7.22 10.88 19.00
C TYR A 15 7.41 11.76 17.75
N LYS A 16 8.61 12.35 17.62
CA LYS A 16 8.94 13.33 16.57
C LYS A 16 8.65 12.83 15.14
N ARG A 17 8.58 11.50 14.95
CA ARG A 17 8.39 10.86 13.64
C ARG A 17 7.18 9.92 13.66
N PRO A 18 6.52 9.70 12.50
CA PRO A 18 5.50 8.69 12.39
C PRO A 18 6.11 7.30 12.64
N LEU A 19 5.58 6.57 13.63
CA LEU A 19 5.93 5.19 13.89
C LEU A 19 4.85 4.28 13.30
N ALA A 20 5.25 3.42 12.37
CA ALA A 20 4.41 2.36 11.82
C ALA A 20 4.98 1.00 12.23
N THR A 21 4.14 0.13 12.77
CA THR A 21 4.52 -1.23 13.17
C THR A 21 3.59 -2.22 12.51
N LEU A 22 4.16 -3.25 11.87
CA LEU A 22 3.39 -4.38 11.37
C LEU A 22 3.01 -5.28 12.55
N THR A 23 1.73 -5.58 12.68
CA THR A 23 1.18 -6.37 13.79
C THR A 23 0.35 -7.55 13.26
N ASP A 24 -0.20 -8.36 14.16
CA ASP A 24 -1.05 -9.52 13.86
C ASP A 24 -0.42 -10.55 12.91
N LEU A 25 0.66 -11.19 13.38
CA LEU A 25 1.35 -12.26 12.65
C LEU A 25 0.72 -13.65 12.89
N GLY A 26 -0.53 -13.73 13.37
CA GLY A 26 -1.21 -14.98 13.71
C GLY A 26 -1.43 -15.93 12.53
N LEU A 27 -1.40 -15.39 11.30
CA LEU A 27 -1.51 -16.14 10.05
C LEU A 27 -0.18 -16.26 9.29
N SER A 28 0.91 -15.73 9.84
CA SER A 28 2.23 -15.77 9.20
C SER A 28 2.77 -17.21 9.11
N ARG A 29 3.54 -17.49 8.06
CA ARG A 29 4.14 -18.81 7.84
C ARG A 29 5.55 -18.67 7.28
N LYS A 30 6.45 -19.54 7.71
CA LYS A 30 7.75 -19.73 7.06
C LYS A 30 7.55 -20.47 5.74
N ILE A 31 8.04 -19.88 4.66
CA ILE A 31 8.00 -20.47 3.33
C ILE A 31 9.39 -21.00 2.95
N ASP A 32 9.43 -22.06 2.15
CA ASP A 32 10.63 -22.47 1.44
C ASP A 32 10.81 -21.53 0.24
N PRO A 33 11.93 -20.78 0.12
CA PRO A 33 12.16 -19.90 -1.03
C PRO A 33 12.14 -20.63 -2.37
N GLU A 34 12.54 -21.91 -2.40
CA GLU A 34 12.58 -22.74 -3.62
C GLU A 34 11.20 -23.32 -3.96
N ASN A 35 10.32 -23.46 -2.96
CA ASN A 35 8.94 -23.90 -3.14
C ASN A 35 7.97 -23.06 -2.29
N PRO A 36 7.72 -21.80 -2.68
CA PRO A 36 7.02 -20.83 -1.83
C PRO A 36 5.49 -20.96 -1.89
N GLN A 37 4.98 -21.98 -2.58
CA GLN A 37 3.56 -22.10 -2.89
C GLN A 37 2.72 -22.48 -1.65
N LEU A 38 1.66 -21.72 -1.43
CA LEU A 38 0.68 -21.90 -0.36
C LEU A 38 -0.70 -22.18 -0.97
N VAL A 39 -1.56 -22.86 -0.20
CA VAL A 39 -2.93 -23.20 -0.63
C VAL A 39 -4.01 -22.83 0.39
N THR A 40 -3.60 -22.43 1.61
CA THR A 40 -4.52 -22.02 2.67
C THR A 40 -5.16 -20.69 2.30
N ARG A 41 -6.49 -20.61 2.37
CA ARG A 41 -7.22 -19.35 2.15
C ARG A 41 -7.34 -18.60 3.48
N CYS A 42 -6.75 -17.41 3.54
CA CYS A 42 -6.78 -16.53 4.70
C CYS A 42 -6.66 -15.07 4.27
N GLY A 43 -7.04 -14.14 5.14
CA GLY A 43 -7.08 -12.70 4.86
C GLY A 43 -8.50 -12.16 4.61
N SER A 44 -8.64 -10.85 4.74
CA SER A 44 -9.89 -10.13 4.48
C SER A 44 -10.15 -10.01 2.98
N GLU A 45 -11.41 -10.17 2.56
CA GLU A 45 -11.82 -10.24 1.14
C GLU A 45 -11.30 -9.06 0.28
N ASP A 46 -11.16 -7.87 0.86
CA ASP A 46 -10.73 -6.68 0.14
C ASP A 46 -9.21 -6.60 -0.11
N TYR A 47 -8.42 -7.37 0.64
CA TYR A 47 -6.95 -7.36 0.60
C TYR A 47 -6.37 -8.63 -0.02
N VAL A 48 -7.20 -9.59 -0.41
CA VAL A 48 -6.75 -10.84 -1.03
C VAL A 48 -6.61 -10.68 -2.54
N PRO A 49 -5.54 -11.23 -3.16
CA PRO A 49 -5.33 -11.13 -4.59
C PRO A 49 -6.23 -12.09 -5.39
N PRO A 50 -6.33 -11.89 -6.72
CA PRO A 50 -7.20 -12.69 -7.59
C PRO A 50 -6.94 -14.20 -7.50
N GLU A 51 -5.68 -14.61 -7.51
CA GLU A 51 -5.28 -16.02 -7.45
C GLU A 51 -5.73 -16.69 -6.14
N LEU A 52 -5.68 -15.97 -5.02
CA LEU A 52 -6.10 -16.46 -3.71
C LEU A 52 -7.63 -16.59 -3.64
N LEU A 53 -8.37 -15.61 -4.18
CA LEU A 53 -9.83 -15.69 -4.32
C LEU A 53 -10.27 -16.89 -5.17
N MET A 54 -9.52 -17.17 -6.24
CA MET A 54 -9.77 -18.31 -7.12
C MET A 54 -9.30 -19.64 -6.52
N GLY A 55 -8.62 -19.62 -5.37
CA GLY A 55 -8.10 -20.80 -4.70
C GLY A 55 -6.94 -21.47 -5.42
N GLN A 56 -6.19 -20.70 -6.21
CA GLN A 56 -4.98 -21.18 -6.86
C GLN A 56 -3.82 -21.19 -5.87
N PRO A 57 -2.81 -22.05 -6.08
CA PRO A 57 -1.54 -21.94 -5.37
C PRO A 57 -0.94 -20.54 -5.56
N TYR A 58 -0.44 -19.97 -4.47
CA TYR A 58 0.06 -18.60 -4.44
C TYR A 58 1.39 -18.48 -3.68
N ASP A 59 2.15 -17.45 -4.00
CA ASP A 59 3.32 -17.04 -3.21
C ASP A 59 2.88 -15.98 -2.18
N GLY A 60 3.13 -16.24 -0.90
CA GLY A 60 2.79 -15.30 0.18
C GLY A 60 3.39 -13.92 -0.02
N ARG A 61 4.62 -13.83 -0.55
CA ARG A 61 5.30 -12.54 -0.79
C ARG A 61 4.58 -11.68 -1.81
N GLN A 62 4.03 -12.30 -2.86
CA GLN A 62 3.24 -11.59 -3.87
C GLN A 62 1.85 -11.22 -3.37
N THR A 63 1.31 -11.99 -2.42
CA THR A 63 0.06 -11.66 -1.72
C THR A 63 0.24 -10.43 -0.85
N ASP A 64 1.36 -10.34 -0.12
CA ASP A 64 1.71 -9.16 0.67
C ASP A 64 1.90 -7.92 -0.21
N SER A 65 2.55 -8.05 -1.38
CA SER A 65 2.65 -6.94 -2.35
C SER A 65 1.30 -6.45 -2.86
N TRP A 66 0.34 -7.36 -3.10
CA TRP A 66 -1.02 -6.96 -3.46
C TRP A 66 -1.70 -6.18 -2.33
N ALA A 67 -1.65 -6.71 -1.10
CA ALA A 67 -2.24 -6.07 0.07
C ALA A 67 -1.61 -4.69 0.34
N LEU A 68 -0.30 -4.53 0.11
CA LEU A 68 0.39 -3.25 0.16
C LEU A 68 -0.17 -2.25 -0.85
N GLY A 69 -0.43 -2.67 -2.10
CA GLY A 69 -1.06 -1.82 -3.11
C GLY A 69 -2.47 -1.38 -2.72
N VAL A 70 -3.28 -2.28 -2.16
CA VAL A 70 -4.62 -1.96 -1.65
C VAL A 70 -4.54 -0.94 -0.51
N LEU A 71 -3.63 -1.15 0.45
CA LEU A 71 -3.42 -0.25 1.58
C LEU A 71 -2.95 1.14 1.11
N LEU A 72 -1.96 1.20 0.23
CA LEU A 72 -1.42 2.48 -0.26
C LEU A 72 -2.48 3.26 -1.05
N TYR A 73 -3.26 2.59 -1.90
CA TYR A 73 -4.43 3.21 -2.54
C TYR A 73 -5.38 3.79 -1.50
N ALA A 74 -5.70 3.03 -0.44
CA ALA A 74 -6.61 3.50 0.60
C ALA A 74 -6.08 4.72 1.36
N VAL A 75 -4.77 4.81 1.57
CA VAL A 75 -4.11 5.99 2.17
C VAL A 75 -4.23 7.21 1.24
N MET A 76 -4.07 7.02 -0.07
CA MET A 76 -4.09 8.12 -1.04
C MET A 76 -5.52 8.60 -1.36
N GLU A 77 -6.49 7.69 -1.36
CA GLU A 77 -7.85 7.94 -1.88
C GLU A 77 -8.95 7.93 -0.80
N GLY A 78 -8.62 7.49 0.42
CA GLY A 78 -9.57 7.37 1.53
C GLY A 78 -10.68 6.32 1.31
N ARG A 79 -10.51 5.41 0.35
CA ARG A 79 -11.42 4.30 0.03
C ARG A 79 -10.67 3.12 -0.57
N LEU A 80 -11.31 1.97 -0.70
CA LEU A 80 -10.66 0.80 -1.31
C LEU A 80 -10.75 0.86 -2.85
N PRO A 81 -9.73 0.34 -3.57
CA PRO A 81 -9.69 0.37 -5.04
C PRO A 81 -10.86 -0.42 -5.66
N PHE A 82 -11.30 -1.47 -4.97
CA PHE A 82 -12.36 -2.36 -5.43
C PHE A 82 -13.75 -2.00 -4.88
N ASP A 83 -13.90 -0.91 -4.12
CA ASP A 83 -15.21 -0.42 -3.66
C ASP A 83 -16.12 -0.03 -4.83
N PRO A 84 -17.44 -0.29 -4.73
CA PRO A 84 -18.39 0.10 -5.76
C PRO A 84 -18.45 1.64 -5.93
N PRO A 85 -18.59 2.16 -7.16
CA PRO A 85 -18.76 3.59 -7.39
C PRO A 85 -20.02 4.12 -6.72
N LYS A 86 -19.92 5.23 -5.98
CA LYS A 86 -21.02 5.84 -5.21
C LYS A 86 -22.22 6.33 -6.06
N ASN A 87 -22.06 6.42 -7.39
CA ASN A 87 -23.03 7.08 -8.30
C ASN A 87 -23.93 6.13 -9.12
N VAL A 88 -23.88 4.81 -8.90
CA VAL A 88 -24.77 3.89 -9.62
C VAL A 88 -26.03 3.65 -8.79
N GLY A 89 -27.07 4.45 -9.05
CA GLY A 89 -28.37 4.31 -8.40
C GLY A 89 -28.97 2.91 -8.55
N GLY A 90 -29.50 2.38 -7.46
CA GLY A 90 -30.73 1.55 -7.41
C GLY A 90 -30.77 0.21 -8.16
N GLY A 91 -29.69 -0.27 -8.78
CA GLY A 91 -29.65 -1.55 -9.47
C GLY A 91 -28.85 -2.58 -8.69
N ARG A 92 -29.38 -3.81 -8.52
CA ARG A 92 -28.71 -4.98 -7.93
C ARG A 92 -27.47 -5.44 -8.72
N SER A 93 -26.47 -4.57 -8.94
CA SER A 93 -25.22 -4.96 -9.60
C SER A 93 -24.27 -5.57 -8.58
N ARG A 94 -24.58 -6.82 -8.19
CA ARG A 94 -23.72 -7.71 -7.40
C ARG A 94 -22.54 -8.21 -8.25
N GLY A 95 -21.82 -7.32 -8.93
CA GLY A 95 -20.40 -7.54 -9.14
C GLY A 95 -19.72 -7.31 -7.79
N ARG A 96 -19.90 -8.27 -6.86
CA ARG A 96 -19.30 -8.28 -5.51
C ARG A 96 -17.83 -7.88 -5.62
N THR A 97 -17.26 -7.19 -4.64
CA THR A 97 -15.84 -6.79 -4.58
C THR A 97 -14.90 -7.87 -5.14
N ALA A 98 -15.12 -9.15 -4.78
CA ALA A 98 -14.43 -10.30 -5.35
C ALA A 98 -14.40 -10.38 -6.90
N HIS A 99 -15.48 -10.04 -7.60
CA HIS A 99 -15.52 -9.99 -9.07
C HIS A 99 -14.60 -8.90 -9.62
N ARG A 100 -14.58 -7.71 -9.00
CA ARG A 100 -13.70 -6.62 -9.41
C ARG A 100 -12.24 -7.01 -9.15
N ILE A 101 -11.95 -7.61 -7.99
CA ILE A 101 -10.63 -8.17 -7.70
C ILE A 101 -10.25 -9.23 -8.74
N ALA A 102 -11.10 -10.22 -9.00
CA ALA A 102 -10.82 -11.30 -9.95
C ALA A 102 -10.50 -10.79 -11.38
N ARG A 103 -11.05 -9.63 -11.76
CA ARG A 103 -10.78 -8.98 -13.04
C ARG A 103 -9.68 -7.91 -12.97
N VAL A 104 -9.15 -7.63 -11.78
CA VAL A 104 -8.24 -6.51 -11.50
C VAL A 104 -8.84 -5.19 -11.99
N GLU A 105 -10.12 -4.99 -11.67
CA GLU A 105 -10.93 -3.86 -12.14
C GLU A 105 -10.97 -2.75 -11.08
N TRP A 106 -10.07 -1.78 -11.22
CA TRP A 106 -9.95 -0.61 -10.34
C TRP A 106 -9.51 0.62 -11.15
N SER A 107 -9.63 1.81 -10.57
CA SER A 107 -9.16 3.06 -11.17
C SER A 107 -8.91 4.13 -10.09
N TRP A 108 -8.03 5.08 -10.39
CA TRP A 108 -7.92 6.33 -9.64
C TRP A 108 -9.26 7.10 -9.68
N ILE A 109 -9.55 7.85 -8.62
CA ILE A 109 -10.72 8.73 -8.57
C ILE A 109 -10.46 9.92 -9.50
N ALA A 110 -11.48 10.26 -10.29
CA ALA A 110 -11.53 11.53 -11.01
C ALA A 110 -12.73 12.33 -10.49
N PHE A 111 -12.48 13.53 -9.98
CA PHE A 111 -13.55 14.44 -9.60
C PHE A 111 -14.15 15.09 -10.84
N LYS A 112 -15.46 15.38 -10.78
CA LYS A 112 -16.21 16.01 -11.87
C LYS A 112 -15.62 17.36 -12.32
N ASN A 113 -14.88 18.02 -11.44
CA ASN A 113 -14.29 19.34 -11.67
C ASN A 113 -12.78 19.26 -11.96
N ASP A 114 -12.20 18.07 -12.05
CA ASP A 114 -10.79 17.95 -12.39
C ASP A 114 -10.60 18.42 -13.84
N PRO A 115 -9.53 19.19 -14.12
CA PRO A 115 -9.20 19.56 -15.49
C PRO A 115 -9.02 18.29 -16.33
N PRO A 116 -9.35 18.32 -17.64
CA PRO A 116 -9.23 17.14 -18.49
C PRO A 116 -7.77 16.68 -18.52
N GLN A 117 -7.46 15.56 -17.84
CA GLN A 117 -6.28 14.67 -17.91
C GLN A 117 -4.87 15.22 -18.26
N GLU A 118 -4.64 16.53 -18.33
CA GLU A 118 -3.37 17.14 -18.76
C GLU A 118 -2.43 17.38 -17.57
N LYS A 119 -2.95 17.33 -16.34
CA LYS A 119 -2.17 17.36 -15.11
C LYS A 119 -2.51 16.14 -14.28
N LEU A 120 -1.48 15.54 -13.69
CA LEU A 120 -1.63 14.48 -12.70
C LEU A 120 -2.60 14.97 -11.61
N PRO A 121 -3.60 14.16 -11.19
CA PRO A 121 -4.54 14.56 -10.15
C PRO A 121 -3.87 14.76 -8.78
N TYR A 122 -2.60 14.37 -8.65
CA TYR A 122 -1.79 14.49 -7.45
C TYR A 122 -0.54 15.33 -7.71
N SER A 123 0.08 15.85 -6.63
CA SER A 123 1.37 16.55 -6.76
C SER A 123 2.46 15.60 -7.29
N GLU A 124 3.49 16.16 -7.92
CA GLU A 124 4.64 15.38 -8.44
C GLU A 124 5.29 14.48 -7.37
N GLU A 125 5.14 14.85 -6.10
CA GLU A 125 5.63 14.08 -4.94
C GLU A 125 4.94 12.74 -4.77
N TRP A 126 3.69 12.55 -5.25
CA TRP A 126 2.94 11.30 -5.08
C TRP A 126 3.06 10.33 -6.25
N VAL A 127 3.75 10.73 -7.34
CA VAL A 127 3.87 9.92 -8.56
C VAL A 127 4.48 8.55 -8.28
N GLY A 128 5.55 8.49 -7.47
CA GLY A 128 6.16 7.21 -7.11
C GLY A 128 5.23 6.32 -6.28
N GLY A 129 4.35 6.91 -5.46
CA GLY A 129 3.30 6.17 -4.75
C GLY A 129 2.27 5.58 -5.72
N MET A 130 1.86 6.35 -6.74
CA MET A 130 0.96 5.86 -7.79
C MET A 130 1.57 4.70 -8.58
N GLU A 131 2.84 4.81 -8.97
CA GLU A 131 3.56 3.74 -9.68
C GLU A 131 3.60 2.44 -8.86
N ILE A 132 3.80 2.53 -7.54
CA ILE A 132 3.76 1.38 -6.64
C ILE A 132 2.38 0.75 -6.62
N VAL A 133 1.31 1.55 -6.47
CA VAL A 133 -0.07 1.03 -6.48
C VAL A 133 -0.37 0.35 -7.81
N GLU A 134 -0.05 1.00 -8.92
CA GLU A 134 -0.27 0.47 -10.27
C GLU A 134 0.49 -0.82 -10.54
N GLY A 135 1.72 -0.94 -10.03
CA GLY A 135 2.50 -2.15 -10.15
C GLY A 135 2.08 -3.26 -9.18
N CYS A 136 1.54 -2.94 -8.00
CA CYS A 136 1.04 -3.92 -7.04
C CYS A 136 -0.34 -4.49 -7.43
N LEU A 137 -1.23 -3.65 -7.96
CA LEU A 137 -2.59 -4.02 -8.34
C LEU A 137 -2.64 -4.57 -9.77
N GLN A 138 -1.82 -5.58 -10.03
CA GLN A 138 -1.71 -6.31 -11.28
C GLN A 138 -2.00 -7.81 -11.08
N LYS A 139 -2.18 -8.52 -12.21
CA LYS A 139 -2.11 -9.98 -12.23
C LYS A 139 -0.74 -10.43 -11.70
N ARG A 140 -0.71 -11.59 -11.04
CA ARG A 140 0.46 -12.17 -10.38
C ARG A 140 1.76 -12.00 -11.17
N ASP A 141 1.77 -12.38 -12.45
CA ASP A 141 3.01 -12.43 -13.24
C ASP A 141 3.58 -11.05 -13.63
N LEU A 142 2.80 -9.98 -13.45
CA LEU A 142 3.20 -8.58 -13.71
C LEU A 142 3.33 -7.76 -12.43
N ARG A 143 3.08 -8.38 -11.26
CA ARG A 143 3.02 -7.69 -9.98
C ARG A 143 4.41 -7.30 -9.51
N LEU A 144 4.58 -6.04 -9.09
CA LEU A 144 5.79 -5.60 -8.41
C LEU A 144 6.00 -6.39 -7.12
N ARG A 145 7.25 -6.82 -6.89
CA ARG A 145 7.62 -7.50 -5.65
C ARG A 145 8.09 -6.47 -4.63
N ALA A 146 7.87 -6.76 -3.35
CA ALA A 146 8.30 -5.89 -2.25
C ALA A 146 9.79 -5.52 -2.31
N VAL A 147 10.65 -6.44 -2.76
CA VAL A 147 12.09 -6.19 -2.95
C VAL A 147 12.37 -5.16 -4.04
N ASP A 148 11.59 -5.14 -5.12
CA ASP A 148 11.77 -4.19 -6.21
C ASP A 148 11.21 -2.82 -5.80
N ILE A 149 10.11 -2.80 -5.03
CA ILE A 149 9.51 -1.58 -4.47
C ILE A 149 10.49 -0.89 -3.52
N ALA A 150 11.18 -1.64 -2.65
CA ALA A 150 12.17 -1.10 -1.72
C ALA A 150 13.34 -0.40 -2.45
N GLU A 151 13.63 -0.80 -3.68
CA GLU A 151 14.70 -0.23 -4.49
C GLU A 151 14.27 1.02 -5.27
N MET A 152 12.98 1.33 -5.32
CA MET A 152 12.46 2.48 -6.07
C MET A 152 13.00 3.79 -5.50
N PRO A 153 13.40 4.76 -6.36
CA PRO A 153 13.95 6.04 -5.91
C PRO A 153 13.04 6.79 -4.93
N TRP A 154 11.72 6.69 -5.15
CA TRP A 154 10.71 7.31 -4.30
C TRP A 154 10.76 6.76 -2.86
N VAL A 155 10.85 5.44 -2.70
CA VAL A 155 10.94 4.77 -1.40
C VAL A 155 12.28 5.06 -0.74
N LYS A 156 13.39 4.93 -1.48
CA LYS A 156 14.74 5.23 -0.95
C LYS A 156 14.87 6.67 -0.49
N LYS A 157 14.32 7.63 -1.25
CA LYS A 157 14.32 9.04 -0.86
C LYS A 157 13.60 9.23 0.47
N ALA A 158 12.39 8.68 0.61
CA ALA A 158 11.63 8.77 1.85
C ALA A 158 12.36 8.15 3.05
N VAL A 159 12.98 6.98 2.88
CA VAL A 159 13.79 6.34 3.93
C VAL A 159 15.00 7.20 4.29
N CYS A 160 15.74 7.71 3.31
CA CYS A 160 16.89 8.59 3.53
C CYS A 160 16.50 9.91 4.21
N GLU A 161 15.33 10.47 3.92
CA GLU A 161 14.84 11.69 4.58
C GLU A 161 14.51 11.44 6.05
N LEU A 162 13.91 10.27 6.35
CA LEU A 162 13.69 9.84 7.72
C LEU A 162 15.02 9.68 8.47
N GLU A 163 16.01 9.01 7.87
CA GLU A 163 17.34 8.83 8.47
C GLU A 163 18.12 10.15 8.62
N ARG A 164 18.05 11.07 7.65
CA ARG A 164 18.71 12.38 7.76
C ARG A 164 18.10 13.26 8.86
N SER A 165 16.81 13.12 9.12
CA SER A 165 16.16 13.79 10.25
C SER A 165 16.68 13.32 11.62
N ASP A 166 17.43 12.21 11.66
CA ASP A 166 18.14 11.71 12.85
C ASP A 166 19.43 12.50 13.14
N LEU A 167 19.99 13.18 12.13
CA LEU A 167 21.29 13.86 12.21
C LEU A 167 21.18 15.38 12.44
N LEU A 168 20.00 15.97 12.29
CA LEU A 168 19.78 17.41 12.48
C LEU A 168 19.20 17.73 13.86
N PRO A 169 19.83 18.62 14.65
CA PRO A 169 19.24 19.11 15.89
C PRO A 169 17.92 19.84 15.61
N VAL A 170 16.99 19.75 16.55
CA VAL A 170 15.59 20.23 16.45
C VAL A 170 15.50 21.73 16.11
N SER A 171 16.55 22.52 16.39
CA SER A 171 16.63 23.95 16.11
C SER A 171 16.59 24.30 14.62
N ASP A 172 16.97 23.38 13.73
CA ASP A 172 17.23 23.71 12.32
C ASP A 172 16.08 23.30 11.38
N ILE A 173 15.06 22.61 11.91
CA ILE A 173 13.87 22.16 11.14
C ILE A 173 12.78 23.25 11.12
N PHE A 174 12.81 24.17 12.08
CA PHE A 174 11.94 25.34 12.13
C PHE A 174 12.80 26.61 12.05
N VAL A 175 13.25 26.96 10.86
CA VAL A 175 13.75 28.32 10.59
C VAL A 175 12.65 29.08 9.86
N ASP A 176 12.00 29.95 10.64
CA ASP A 176 11.29 31.18 10.30
C ASP A 176 10.39 31.20 9.06
N GLY A 177 9.09 31.02 9.30
CA GLY A 177 8.05 31.72 8.55
C GLY A 177 7.48 32.84 9.42
N ASP A 178 7.90 34.09 9.15
CA ASP A 178 7.17 35.31 9.50
C ASP A 178 5.77 35.32 8.85
#